data_AF-A0A450VD70-F1
#
_entry.id   AF-A0A450VD70-F1
#
_cell.length_a   1.000
_cell.length_b   1.000
_cell.length_c   1.000
_cell.angle_alpha   90.00
_cell.angle_beta   90.00
_cell.angle_gamma   90.00
#
_symmetry.space_group_name_H-M   'P 1'
#
loop_
_entity.id
_entity.type
_entity.pdbx_description
1 polymer ?
#
loop_
_entity_poly.entity_id
_entity_poly.type
_entity_poly.pdbx_seq_one_letter_code
_entity_poly.pdbx_strand_id
1 'polypeptide(L)' 'SLRLGNFSHGDVATLYGQHTEETGQPFDGGVIDYIFEQTSGQPWLVNALANEACFEMKCE' A
#
# COMPACT_ATOMS: atom_id res chain seq x y z
N SER A 1 10.16 21.73 -9.79
CA SER A 1 9.37 20.99 -8.79
C SER A 1 9.18 19.58 -9.34
N LEU A 2 9.76 18.57 -8.69
CA LEU A 2 9.40 17.17 -8.98
C LEU A 2 8.03 16.94 -8.34
N ARG A 3 7.04 16.56 -9.14
CA ARG A 3 5.72 16.13 -8.65
C ARG A 3 5.67 14.63 -8.84
N LEU A 4 5.51 13.90 -7.74
CA LEU A 4 5.20 12.48 -7.81
C LEU A 4 3.75 12.38 -8.29
N GLY A 5 3.54 11.70 -9.42
CA GLY A 5 2.19 11.40 -9.91
C GLY A 5 1.50 10.39 -9.01
N ASN A 6 0.21 10.16 -9.26
CA ASN A 6 -0.48 9.03 -8.64
C ASN A 6 0.18 7.73 -9.06
N PHE A 7 0.25 6.79 -8.14
CA PHE A 7 0.63 5.42 -8.40
C PHE A 7 -0.38 4.76 -9.33
N SER A 8 0.11 3.95 -10.25
CA SER A 8 -0.72 2.97 -10.95
C SER A 8 -1.01 1.79 -10.02
N HIS A 9 -1.98 0.95 -10.41
CA HIS A 9 -2.26 -0.29 -9.68
C HIS A 9 -1.01 -1.17 -9.54
N GLY A 10 -0.16 -1.23 -10.57
CA GLY A 10 1.10 -1.97 -10.54
C GLY A 10 2.14 -1.35 -9.59
N ASP A 11 2.17 -0.03 -9.46
CA ASP A 11 3.05 0.65 -8.51
C ASP A 11 2.61 0.36 -7.06
N VAL A 12 1.30 0.37 -6.78
CA VAL A 12 0.76 -0.01 -5.46
C VAL A 12 1.09 -1.46 -5.14
N ALA A 13 0.89 -2.38 -6.08
CA ALA A 13 1.26 -3.79 -5.91
C ALA A 13 2.76 -3.97 -5.59
N THR A 14 3.62 -3.22 -6.29
CA THR A 14 5.06 -3.26 -6.08
C THR A 14 5.44 -2.74 -4.69
N LEU A 15 4.85 -1.62 -4.29
CA LEU A 15 5.09 -1.00 -2.98
C LEU A 15 4.67 -1.94 -1.83
N TYR A 16 3.50 -2.57 -1.94
CA TYR A 16 3.01 -3.49 -0.92
C TYR A 16 3.81 -4.79 -0.89
N GLY A 17 4.30 -5.24 -2.05
CA GLY A 17 5.26 -6.34 -2.12
C GLY A 17 6.52 -6.07 -1.31
N GLN A 18 7.09 -4.85 -1.42
CA GLN A 18 8.25 -4.44 -0.61
C GLN A 18 7.94 -4.49 0.89
N HIS A 19 6.76 -4.02 1.32
CA HIS A 19 6.35 -4.13 2.73
C HIS A 19 6.23 -5.58 3.20
N THR A 20 5.70 -6.48 2.37
CA THR A 20 5.66 -7.91 2.70
C THR A 20 7.07 -8.50 2.82
N GLU A 21 8.00 -8.11 1.96
CA GLU A 21 9.41 -8.56 2.05
C GLU A 21 10.10 -8.03 3.32
N GLU A 22 9.85 -6.77 3.70
CA GLU A 22 10.47 -6.14 4.86
C GLU A 22 9.87 -6.59 6.20
N THR A 23 8.55 -6.77 6.27
CA THR A 23 7.83 -7.11 7.52
C THR A 23 7.55 -8.60 7.67
N GLY A 24 7.58 -9.36 6.57
CA GLY A 24 7.13 -10.76 6.52
C GLY A 24 5.60 -10.93 6.57
N GLN A 25 4.83 -9.84 6.56
CA GLN A 25 3.37 -9.87 6.60
C GLN A 25 2.80 -9.94 5.17
N PRO A 26 2.16 -11.06 4.77
CA PRO A 26 1.53 -11.15 3.47
C PRO A 26 0.22 -10.36 3.45
N PHE A 27 -0.12 -9.79 2.30
CA PHE A 27 -1.44 -9.24 2.03
C PHE A 27 -2.32 -10.28 1.31
N ASP A 28 -3.59 -10.34 1.70
CA ASP A 28 -4.57 -11.23 1.07
C ASP A 28 -4.86 -10.82 -0.39
N GLY A 29 -5.29 -11.80 -1.19
CA GLY A 29 -5.70 -11.57 -2.57
C GLY A 29 -6.84 -10.55 -2.65
N GLY A 30 -6.69 -9.54 -3.52
CA GLY A 30 -7.67 -8.46 -3.70
C GLY A 30 -7.51 -7.25 -2.77
N VAL A 31 -6.60 -7.30 -1.79
CA VAL A 31 -6.28 -6.13 -0.95
C VAL A 31 -5.74 -4.98 -1.78
N ILE A 32 -4.89 -5.27 -2.77
CA ILE A 32 -4.30 -4.24 -3.63
C ILE A 32 -5.38 -3.56 -4.48
N ASP A 33 -6.31 -4.34 -5.05
CA ASP A 33 -7.44 -3.80 -5.82
C ASP A 33 -8.30 -2.89 -4.93
N TYR A 34 -8.65 -3.36 -3.72
CA TYR A 34 -9.42 -2.58 -2.75
C TYR A 34 -8.73 -1.26 -2.38
N ILE A 35 -7.44 -1.30 -2.05
CA ILE A 35 -6.67 -0.11 -1.69
C ILE A 35 -6.58 0.85 -2.88
N PHE A 36 -6.39 0.32 -4.08
CA PHE A 36 -6.36 1.15 -5.28
C PHE A 36 -7.71 1.82 -5.55
N GLU A 37 -8.83 1.11 -5.39
CA GLU A 37 -10.18 1.68 -5.49
C GLU A 37 -10.43 2.81 -4.48
N GLN A 38 -10.00 2.63 -3.23
CA GLN A 38 -10.17 3.64 -2.18
C GLN A 38 -9.24 4.85 -2.36
N THR A 39 -8.05 4.63 -2.91
CA THR A 39 -7.00 5.67 -2.96
C THR A 39 -6.92 6.38 -4.31
N SER A 40 -7.42 5.76 -5.38
CA SER A 40 -7.16 6.14 -6.76
C SER A 40 -5.66 6.39 -7.04
N GLY A 41 -4.78 5.65 -6.34
CA GLY A 41 -3.33 5.75 -6.47
C GLY A 41 -2.69 7.00 -5.83
N GLN A 42 -3.42 7.77 -5.01
CA GLN A 42 -2.83 8.94 -4.36
C GLN A 42 -1.70 8.51 -3.40
N PRO A 43 -0.45 8.98 -3.58
CA PRO A 43 0.70 8.45 -2.84
C PRO A 43 0.59 8.59 -1.32
N TRP A 44 0.03 9.70 -0.84
CA TRP A 44 -0.16 9.90 0.60
C TRP A 44 -1.13 8.88 1.21
N LEU A 45 -2.13 8.42 0.45
CA LEU A 45 -3.22 7.61 0.99
C LEU A 45 -2.85 6.14 0.92
N VAL A 46 -2.22 5.75 -0.19
CA VAL A 46 -1.61 4.44 -0.36
C VAL A 46 -0.59 4.18 0.77
N ASN A 47 0.29 5.13 1.03
CA ASN A 47 1.30 5.00 2.10
C ASN A 47 0.67 4.99 3.49
N ALA A 48 -0.32 5.85 3.75
CA ALA A 48 -0.99 5.89 5.06
C ALA A 48 -1.67 4.55 5.39
N LEU A 49 -2.38 3.96 4.42
CA LEU A 49 -3.02 2.66 4.60
C LEU A 49 -2.00 1.53 4.79
N ALA A 50 -0.89 1.57 4.04
CA ALA A 50 0.18 0.58 4.17
C ALA A 50 0.81 0.65 5.57
N ASN A 51 1.06 1.87 6.05
CA ASN A 51 1.64 2.11 7.36
C ASN A 51 0.74 1.61 8.48
N GLU A 52 -0.55 1.96 8.42
CA GLU A 52 -1.55 1.53 9.40
C GLU A 52 -1.62 -0.01 9.45
N ALA A 53 -1.71 -0.67 8.30
CA ALA A 53 -1.89 -2.12 8.21
C ALA A 53 -0.65 -2.94 8.60
N CYS A 54 0.57 -2.42 8.35
CA CYS A 54 1.82 -3.14 8.63
C CYS A 54 2.49 -2.78 9.95
N PHE A 55 2.31 -1.56 10.45
CA PHE A 55 3.12 -1.05 11.58
C PHE A 55 2.29 -0.58 12.77
N GLU A 56 1.05 -0.11 12.58
CA GLU A 56 0.22 0.43 13.67
C GLU A 56 -0.82 -0.57 14.19
N MET A 57 -1.42 -1.39 13.30
CA MET A 57 -2.28 -2.50 13.71
C MET A 57 -1.46 -3.58 14.45
N LYS A 58 -1.55 -3.56 15.77
CA LYS A 58 -1.07 -4.69 16.59
C LYS A 58 -2.11 -5.80 16.56
N CYS A 59 -1.70 -7.00 16.16
CA CYS A 59 -2.46 -8.21 16.50
C CYS A 59 -2.44 -8.36 18.02
N GLU A 60 -3.61 -8.20 18.66
CA GLU A 60 -3.82 -8.53 20.08
C GLU A 60 -4.15 -10.02 20.25
#